data_AF-A0A2U3NV76-F1
#
_entry.id   AF-A0A2U3NV76-F1
#
_cell.length_a   1.000
_cell.length_b   1.000
_cell.length_c   1.000
_cell.angle_alpha   90.00
_cell.angle_beta   90.00
_cell.angle_gamma   90.00
#
_symmetry.space_group_name_H-M   'P 1'
#
loop_
_entity.id
_entity.type
_entity.pdbx_description
1 polymer ?
#
loop_
_entity_poly.entity_id
_entity_poly.type
_entity_poly.pdbx_seq_one_letter_code
_entity_poly.pdbx_strand_id
1 'polypeptide(L)' 'MSRLVTAVAALAVAGVPLAYAQTPTPGDSCTVLHSTTQDANGRTMWCNATMTGDHSLVWQYGGPGE' A
#
# COMPACT_ATOMS: atom_id res chain seq x y z
N MET A 1 -10.03 34.06 17.15
CA MET A 1 -9.69 33.27 15.95
C MET A 1 -9.01 31.99 16.42
N SER A 2 -9.78 30.95 16.75
CA SER A 2 -9.25 29.69 17.31
C SER A 2 -8.85 28.73 16.19
N ARG A 3 -7.60 28.25 16.24
CA ARG A 3 -7.06 27.20 15.38
C ARG A 3 -7.59 25.85 15.88
N LEU A 4 -8.40 25.18 15.08
CA LEU A 4 -8.76 23.77 15.33
C LEU A 4 -7.55 22.92 14.97
N VAL A 5 -6.93 22.30 15.98
CA VAL A 5 -5.86 21.32 15.81
C VAL A 5 -6.51 19.97 15.57
N THR A 6 -6.39 19.44 14.35
CA THR A 6 -6.89 18.12 13.98
C THR A 6 -6.03 17.04 14.63
N ALA A 7 -6.60 16.28 15.57
CA ALA A 7 -5.94 15.12 16.16
C ALA A 7 -6.10 13.91 15.21
N VAL A 8 -5.00 13.47 14.57
CA VAL A 8 -4.97 12.23 13.79
C VAL A 8 -4.64 11.10 14.76
N ALA A 9 -5.63 10.25 15.06
CA ALA A 9 -5.42 9.05 15.86
C ALA A 9 -4.80 7.94 14.97
N ALA A 10 -3.52 7.66 15.15
CA ALA A 10 -2.87 6.50 14.53
C ALA A 10 -3.14 5.26 15.40
N LEU A 11 -4.00 4.36 14.91
CA LEU A 11 -4.22 3.04 15.52
C LEU A 11 -3.07 2.12 15.10
N ALA A 12 -2.11 1.90 15.99
CA ALA A 12 -1.08 0.88 15.84
C ALA A 12 -1.72 -0.50 16.09
N VAL A 13 -1.84 -1.32 15.05
CA VAL A 13 -2.32 -2.71 15.16
C VAL A 13 -1.14 -3.65 15.41
N ALA A 14 -1.34 -4.55 16.37
CA ALA A 14 -0.36 -5.43 17.00
C ALA A 14 0.42 -6.34 16.04
N GLY A 15 1.69 -6.57 16.38
CA GLY A 15 2.64 -7.39 15.63
C GLY A 15 2.24 -8.86 15.55
N VAL A 16 2.01 -9.32 14.32
CA VAL A 16 2.02 -10.73 13.93
C VAL A 16 3.45 -11.13 13.55
N PRO A 17 3.87 -12.40 13.74
CA PRO A 17 5.23 -12.83 13.45
C PRO A 17 5.51 -12.63 11.97
N LEU A 18 6.29 -11.61 11.64
CA LEU A 18 6.74 -11.35 10.30
C LEU A 18 7.77 -12.45 9.98
N ALA A 19 7.32 -13.55 9.37
CA ALA A 19 8.15 -14.16 8.34
C ALA A 19 8.63 -12.99 7.50
N TYR A 20 9.96 -12.78 7.41
CA TYR A 20 10.55 -11.62 6.74
C TYR A 20 10.01 -11.55 5.31
N ALA A 21 8.87 -10.90 5.13
CA ALA A 21 8.25 -10.72 3.86
C ALA A 21 9.20 -9.81 3.12
N GLN A 22 9.82 -10.34 2.07
CA GLN A 22 10.64 -9.52 1.20
C GLN A 22 9.82 -8.28 0.84
N THR A 23 10.42 -7.11 1.02
CA THR A 23 9.74 -5.86 0.72
C THR A 23 9.30 -5.93 -0.74
N PRO A 24 7.99 -5.77 -1.04
CA PRO A 24 7.51 -5.95 -2.38
C PRO A 24 8.18 -4.95 -3.33
N THR A 25 8.25 -5.33 -4.58
CA THR A 25 8.73 -4.50 -5.69
C THR A 25 7.61 -4.29 -6.70
N PRO A 26 7.69 -3.25 -7.54
CA PRO A 26 6.70 -3.03 -8.59
C PRO A 26 6.56 -4.26 -9.48
N GLY A 27 5.31 -4.66 -9.74
CA GLY A 27 4.99 -5.86 -10.51
C GLY A 27 4.84 -7.12 -9.67
N ASP A 28 5.30 -7.14 -8.40
CA ASP A 28 5.02 -8.27 -7.51
C ASP A 28 3.50 -8.41 -7.30
N SER A 29 3.04 -9.66 -7.24
CA SER A 29 1.64 -9.97 -7.03
C SER A 29 1.15 -9.49 -5.67
N CYS A 30 -0.08 -9.01 -5.64
CA CYS A 30 -0.79 -8.67 -4.43
C CYS A 30 -2.22 -9.23 -4.49
N THR A 31 -2.94 -9.23 -3.37
CA THR A 31 -4.22 -9.95 -3.27
C THR A 31 -5.42 -9.06 -2.96
N VAL A 32 -5.19 -7.80 -2.60
CA VAL A 32 -6.24 -6.89 -2.14
C VAL A 32 -6.19 -5.60 -2.96
N LEU A 33 -7.15 -5.45 -3.87
CA LEU A 33 -7.26 -4.26 -4.73
C LEU A 33 -7.31 -2.98 -3.88
N HIS A 34 -6.52 -1.99 -4.28
CA HIS A 34 -6.30 -0.71 -3.61
C HIS A 34 -5.65 -0.77 -2.23
N SER A 35 -5.11 -1.91 -1.82
CA SER A 35 -4.19 -1.99 -0.67
C SER A 35 -2.95 -1.12 -0.92
N THR A 36 -2.35 -0.60 0.15
CA THR A 36 -1.10 0.14 0.09
C THR A 36 0.01 -0.56 0.87
N THR A 37 1.25 -0.40 0.39
CA THR A 37 2.47 -0.85 1.08
C THR A 37 3.61 0.12 0.78
N GLN A 38 4.79 -0.10 1.37
CA GLN A 38 6.00 0.67 1.09
C GLN A 38 7.08 -0.21 0.46
N ASP A 39 7.81 0.32 -0.53
CA ASP A 39 9.02 -0.33 -1.06
C ASP A 39 10.20 -0.21 -0.07
N ALA A 40 11.36 -0.77 -0.42
CA ALA A 40 12.56 -0.70 0.42
C ALA A 40 13.09 0.73 0.65
N ASN A 41 12.64 1.71 -0.15
CA ASN A 41 12.99 3.13 -0.04
C ASN A 41 11.90 3.95 0.68
N GLY A 42 10.85 3.31 1.22
CA GLY A 42 9.74 3.99 1.88
C GLY A 42 8.75 4.66 0.92
N ARG A 43 8.78 4.31 -0.37
CA ARG A 43 7.85 4.85 -1.37
C ARG A 43 6.55 4.04 -1.36
N THR A 44 5.42 4.73 -1.26
CA THR A 44 4.10 4.10 -1.29
C THR A 44 3.84 3.44 -2.63
N MET A 45 3.37 2.20 -2.59
CA MET A 45 2.83 1.46 -3.72
C MET A 45 1.38 1.09 -3.45
N TRP A 46 0.63 0.92 -4.53
CA TRP A 46 -0.77 0.52 -4.53
C TRP A 46 -0.93 -0.82 -5.24
N CYS A 47 -1.77 -1.68 -4.68
CA CYS A 47 -2.16 -2.93 -5.29
C CYS A 47 -3.26 -2.67 -6.31
N ASN A 48 -2.93 -2.66 -7.60
CA ASN A 48 -3.86 -2.29 -8.67
C ASN A 48 -3.94 -3.41 -9.71
N ALA A 49 -5.03 -3.43 -10.47
CA ALA A 49 -5.17 -4.35 -11.59
C ALA A 49 -4.09 -4.11 -12.65
N THR A 50 -3.60 -5.18 -13.28
CA THR A 50 -2.79 -5.07 -14.49
C THR A 50 -3.67 -4.62 -15.66
N MET A 51 -3.07 -3.88 -16.60
CA MET A 51 -3.75 -3.51 -17.86
C MET A 51 -3.93 -4.71 -18.81
N THR A 52 -3.29 -5.87 -18.53
CA THR A 52 -3.29 -7.02 -19.44
C THR A 52 -4.57 -7.85 -19.46
N GLY A 53 -5.61 -7.49 -18.69
CA GLY A 53 -6.91 -8.15 -18.74
C GLY A 53 -6.99 -9.49 -18.01
N ASP A 54 -5.88 -9.97 -17.43
CA ASP A 54 -5.82 -11.24 -16.68
C ASP A 54 -6.44 -11.14 -15.27
N HIS A 55 -7.02 -9.99 -14.92
CA HIS A 55 -7.54 -9.66 -13.58
C HIS A 55 -6.51 -9.84 -12.44
N SER A 56 -5.22 -9.95 -12.75
CA SER A 56 -4.16 -10.01 -11.75
C SER A 56 -3.97 -8.65 -11.08
N LEU A 57 -3.67 -8.68 -9.79
CA LEU A 57 -3.32 -7.49 -9.02
C LEU A 57 -1.82 -7.47 -8.76
N VAL A 58 -1.20 -6.32 -8.99
CA VAL A 58 0.23 -6.11 -8.76
C VAL A 58 0.49 -4.79 -8.04
N TRP A 59 1.60 -4.74 -7.31
CA TRP A 59 2.09 -3.50 -6.71
C TRP A 59 2.58 -2.53 -7.78
N GLN A 60 2.08 -1.30 -7.77
CA GLN A 60 2.41 -0.26 -8.74
C GLN A 60 2.58 1.09 -8.04
N TYR A 61 3.34 1.99 -8.67
CA TYR A 61 3.30 3.40 -8.33
C TYR A 61 2.15 4.06 -9.08
N GLY A 62 1.53 5.08 -8.48
CA GLY A 62 0.28 5.63 -8.99
C GLY A 62 -0.90 5.00 -8.28
N GLY A 63 -1.61 5.77 -7.46
CA GLY A 63 -2.83 5.34 -6.82
C GLY A 63 -4.01 5.25 -7.79
N PRO A 64 -5.11 4.58 -7.41
CA PRO A 64 -6.35 4.65 -8.18
C PRO A 64 -6.87 6.09 -8.20
N GLY A 65 -6.71 6.78 -9.34
CA GLY A 65 -7.17 8.16 -9.56
C GLY A 65 -6.09 9.19 -9.90
N GLU A 66 -4.83 8.77 -10.06
CA GLU A 66 -3.74 9.61 -10.60
C GLU A 66 -3.59 9.47 -12.11
#